data_AF-A0A382XWZ8-F1
#
_entry.id   AF-A0A382XWZ8-F1
#
_cell.length_a   1.000
_cell.length_b   1.000
_cell.length_c   1.000
_cell.angle_alpha   90.00
_cell.angle_beta   90.00
_cell.angle_gamma   90.00
#
_symmetry.space_group_name_H-M   'P 1'
#
loop_
_entity.id
_entity.type
_entity.pdbx_description
1 polymer ?
#
loop_
_entity_poly.entity_id
_entity_poly.type
_entity_poly.pdbx_seq_one_letter_code
_entity_poly.pdbx_strand_id
1 'polypeptide(L)'
;MLTDLEFSSHSVLSGKDFGTTGSYEQLHGSARFEIDPSHVLNASVVDLHLAPRNANGRVECRADIWILRPSYPDRANGTLMYHVVNRGRKGLLAMYNLAESSNRPETAAEFGDGFLMKHGYTIAACAWQADVPPNTPEDEHLMILDVPVATQDGKTIIGSVGCEIVVDEPCDLHPLGSRYHKPYDPA
;
A
#
# COMPACT_ATOMS: atom_id res chain seq x y z
N MET A 1 7.30 4.80 -14.55
CA MET A 1 7.78 6.09 -14.04
C MET A 1 6.65 6.75 -13.28
N LEU A 2 6.96 7.38 -12.14
CA LEU A 2 6.01 8.20 -11.38
C LEU A 2 5.62 9.41 -12.24
N THR A 3 4.33 9.65 -12.43
CA THR A 3 3.82 10.76 -13.24
C THR A 3 3.09 11.82 -12.42
N ASP A 4 2.51 11.42 -11.30
CA ASP A 4 1.73 12.32 -10.44
C ASP A 4 1.70 11.84 -8.99
N LEU A 5 1.58 12.79 -8.07
CA LEU A 5 1.56 12.55 -6.62
C LEU A 5 0.55 13.51 -5.96
N GLU A 6 -0.54 12.96 -5.46
CA GLU A 6 -1.60 13.71 -4.80
C GLU A 6 -1.68 13.29 -3.33
N PHE A 7 -1.67 14.24 -2.39
CA PHE A 7 -1.86 13.94 -0.97
C PHE A 7 -2.47 15.10 -0.20
N SER A 8 -3.15 14.76 0.89
CA SER A 8 -3.53 15.70 1.95
C SER A 8 -2.61 15.50 3.16
N SER A 9 -2.29 16.59 3.87
CA SER A 9 -1.47 16.54 5.09
C SER A 9 -2.30 16.87 6.33
N HIS A 10 -2.04 16.16 7.43
CA HIS A 10 -2.70 16.33 8.73
C HIS A 10 -1.67 16.27 9.86
N SER A 11 -1.79 17.17 10.84
CA SER A 11 -0.91 17.18 12.02
C SER A 11 -1.17 15.95 12.90
N VAL A 12 -0.09 15.29 13.34
CA VAL A 12 -0.18 14.16 14.27
C VAL A 12 -0.55 14.65 15.67
N LEU A 13 -1.55 14.02 16.29
CA LEU A 13 -1.97 14.25 17.67
C LEU A 13 -2.09 15.75 18.01
N SER A 14 -2.74 16.51 17.12
CA SER A 14 -2.93 17.96 17.25
C SER A 14 -1.62 18.75 17.42
N GLY A 15 -0.53 18.28 16.79
CA GLY A 15 0.78 18.96 16.82
C GLY A 15 1.64 18.60 18.03
N LYS A 16 1.38 17.46 18.70
CA LYS A 16 2.23 16.97 19.79
C LYS A 16 3.68 16.81 19.33
N ASP A 17 4.61 17.27 20.17
CA ASP A 17 6.04 17.09 19.95
C ASP A 17 6.53 15.68 20.31
N PHE A 18 7.49 15.19 19.53
CA PHE A 18 8.20 13.94 19.75
C PHE A 18 9.67 14.21 20.03
N GLY A 19 10.02 14.39 21.31
CA GLY A 19 11.39 14.71 21.72
C GLY A 19 11.88 16.02 21.11
N THR A 20 13.15 16.07 20.70
CA THR A 20 13.73 17.27 20.07
C THR A 20 13.40 17.41 18.58
N THR A 21 12.89 16.35 17.94
CA THR A 21 12.45 16.39 16.54
C THR A 21 11.28 17.37 16.34
N GLY A 22 10.42 17.49 17.36
CA GLY A 22 9.21 18.32 17.33
C GLY A 22 7.99 17.57 16.79
N SER A 23 7.01 18.31 16.28
CA SER A 23 5.77 17.76 15.74
C SER A 23 5.97 16.99 14.44
N TYR A 24 5.00 16.14 14.13
CA TYR A 24 4.95 15.34 12.91
C TYR A 24 3.67 15.63 12.13
N GLU A 25 3.73 15.38 10.82
CA GLU A 25 2.58 15.38 9.93
C GLU A 25 2.45 14.02 9.21
N GLN A 26 1.20 13.64 8.92
CA GLN A 26 0.85 12.50 8.09
C GLN A 26 0.32 12.99 6.75
N LEU A 27 0.88 12.45 5.67
CA LEU A 27 0.42 12.66 4.31
C LEU A 27 -0.26 11.37 3.84
N HIS A 28 -1.51 11.50 3.39
CA HIS A 28 -2.29 10.40 2.82
C HIS A 28 -2.72 10.76 1.41
N GLY A 29 -2.54 9.83 0.46
CA GLY A 29 -2.96 10.07 -0.92
C GLY A 29 -2.57 8.96 -1.89
N SER A 30 -2.24 9.33 -3.12
CA SER A 30 -1.87 8.39 -4.18
C SER A 30 -0.75 8.86 -5.10
N ALA A 31 -0.03 7.88 -5.63
CA ALA A 31 0.93 8.00 -6.71
C ALA A 31 0.36 7.39 -7.99
N ARG A 32 0.53 8.06 -9.14
CA ARG A 32 0.23 7.51 -10.47
C ARG A 32 1.52 7.15 -11.19
N PHE A 33 1.50 6.03 -11.91
CA PHE A 33 2.64 5.54 -12.64
C PHE A 33 2.28 5.20 -14.09
N GLU A 34 3.25 5.42 -14.98
CA GLU A 34 3.25 4.92 -16.35
C GLU A 34 4.38 3.90 -16.53
N ILE A 35 4.04 2.64 -16.74
CA ILE A 35 5.00 1.52 -16.87
C ILE A 35 5.28 1.25 -18.35
N ASP A 36 6.56 1.10 -18.70
CA ASP A 36 6.98 0.66 -20.03
C ASP A 36 6.96 -0.87 -20.12
N PRO A 37 6.02 -1.49 -20.86
CA PRO A 37 5.96 -2.94 -20.99
C PRO A 37 7.14 -3.54 -21.78
N SER A 38 7.87 -2.73 -22.54
CA SER A 38 9.04 -3.16 -23.35
C SER A 38 10.37 -3.02 -22.62
N HIS A 39 10.37 -2.38 -21.44
CA HIS A 39 11.61 -2.17 -20.69
C HIS A 39 12.11 -3.49 -20.10
N VAL A 40 13.41 -3.76 -20.23
CA VAL A 40 14.02 -5.05 -19.82
C VAL A 40 13.76 -5.40 -18.34
N LEU A 41 13.76 -4.41 -17.45
CA LEU A 41 13.49 -4.62 -16.01
C LEU A 41 12.03 -4.98 -15.72
N ASN A 42 11.11 -4.78 -16.66
CA ASN A 42 9.70 -5.11 -16.51
C ASN A 42 9.34 -6.44 -17.20
N ALA A 43 10.28 -7.10 -17.87
CA ALA A 43 10.03 -8.31 -18.64
C ALA A 43 9.51 -9.49 -17.80
N SER A 44 9.80 -9.52 -16.49
CA SER A 44 9.32 -10.54 -15.56
C SER A 44 7.91 -10.27 -15.02
N VAL A 45 7.32 -9.10 -15.30
CA VAL A 45 5.95 -8.79 -14.87
C VAL A 45 4.98 -9.53 -15.79
N VAL A 46 4.30 -10.52 -15.22
CA VAL A 46 3.34 -11.36 -15.93
C VAL A 46 2.25 -10.50 -16.56
N ASP A 47 1.89 -10.82 -17.81
CA ASP A 47 0.83 -10.19 -18.60
C ASP A 47 0.94 -8.67 -18.82
N LEU A 48 2.03 -8.03 -18.42
CA LEU A 48 2.22 -6.59 -18.61
C LEU A 48 2.16 -6.19 -20.08
N HIS A 49 2.62 -7.05 -20.99
CA HIS A 49 2.56 -6.82 -22.42
C HIS A 49 1.14 -6.87 -23.00
N LEU A 50 0.20 -7.52 -22.29
CA LEU A 50 -1.23 -7.65 -22.61
C LEU A 50 -2.10 -6.59 -21.91
N ALA A 51 -1.53 -5.82 -20.99
CA ALA A 51 -2.24 -4.73 -20.34
C ALA A 51 -2.59 -3.61 -21.34
N PRO A 52 -3.77 -2.98 -21.20
CA PRO A 52 -4.13 -1.81 -22.01
C PRO A 52 -3.12 -0.69 -21.80
N ARG A 53 -2.88 0.08 -22.87
CA ARG A 53 -1.87 1.13 -22.90
C ARG A 53 -2.51 2.47 -23.23
N ASN A 54 -2.00 3.52 -22.60
CA ASN A 54 -2.41 4.89 -22.91
C ASN A 54 -1.81 5.36 -24.25
N ALA A 55 -2.09 6.61 -24.64
CA ALA A 55 -1.61 7.20 -25.89
C ALA A 55 -0.08 7.25 -26.03
N ASN A 56 0.65 7.19 -24.91
CA ASN A 56 2.11 7.12 -24.87
C ASN A 56 2.65 5.68 -24.96
N GLY A 57 1.77 4.69 -25.14
CA GLY A 57 2.14 3.27 -25.15
C GLY A 57 2.56 2.74 -23.78
N ARG A 58 2.15 3.41 -22.69
CA ARG A 58 2.47 3.03 -21.30
C ARG A 58 1.27 2.38 -20.61
N VAL A 59 1.54 1.49 -19.67
CA VAL A 59 0.52 0.89 -18.79
C VAL A 59 0.37 1.77 -17.56
N GLU A 60 -0.83 2.27 -17.31
CA GLU A 60 -1.10 3.17 -16.18
C GLU A 60 -1.47 2.39 -14.92
N CYS A 61 -0.98 2.79 -13.76
CA CYS A 61 -1.46 2.27 -12.48
C CYS A 61 -1.46 3.36 -11.40
N ARG A 62 -2.24 3.15 -10.32
CA ARG A 62 -2.34 4.07 -9.18
C ARG A 62 -2.11 3.28 -7.89
N ALA A 63 -1.19 3.74 -7.05
CA ALA A 63 -0.96 3.16 -5.73
C ALA A 63 -1.32 4.17 -4.64
N ASP A 64 -1.97 3.70 -3.57
CA ASP A 64 -2.07 4.51 -2.36
C ASP A 64 -0.70 4.70 -1.71
N ILE A 65 -0.47 5.88 -1.16
CA ILE A 65 0.76 6.24 -0.45
C ILE A 65 0.43 6.83 0.93
N TRP A 66 1.33 6.57 1.86
CA TRP A 66 1.30 7.16 3.19
C TRP A 66 2.70 7.58 3.58
N ILE A 67 2.84 8.80 4.12
CA ILE A 67 4.12 9.33 4.60
C ILE A 67 3.89 9.94 5.98
N LEU A 68 4.72 9.57 6.94
CA LEU A 68 4.78 10.18 8.27
C LEU A 68 6.15 10.83 8.43
N ARG A 69 6.20 12.15 8.57
CA ARG A 69 7.48 12.89 8.60
C ARG A 69 7.50 14.01 9.64
N PRO A 70 8.68 14.45 10.10
CA PRO A 70 8.82 15.66 10.90
C PRO A 70 8.19 16.86 10.19
N SER A 71 7.45 17.69 10.92
CA SER A 71 6.94 18.97 10.40
C SER A 71 8.07 19.99 10.15
N TYR A 72 9.24 19.77 10.78
CA TYR A 72 10.45 20.56 10.62
C TYR A 72 11.52 19.70 9.94
N PRO A 73 11.68 19.78 8.60
CA PRO A 73 12.57 18.89 7.85
C PRO A 73 14.04 18.97 8.25
N ASP A 74 14.49 20.13 8.74
CA ASP A 74 15.83 20.38 9.30
C ASP A 74 16.11 19.59 10.58
N ARG A 75 15.07 19.09 11.25
CA ARG A 75 15.15 18.24 12.44
C ARG A 75 14.97 16.75 12.15
N ALA A 76 14.76 16.39 10.88
CA ALA A 76 14.77 15.00 10.47
C ALA A 76 16.19 14.41 10.57
N ASN A 77 16.28 13.10 10.76
CA ASN A 77 17.57 12.40 10.82
C ASN A 77 18.14 12.01 9.43
N GLY A 78 17.49 12.46 8.35
CA GLY A 78 17.88 12.17 6.98
C GLY A 78 17.61 10.74 6.51
N THR A 79 16.96 9.89 7.31
CA THR A 79 16.70 8.48 6.97
C THR A 79 15.22 8.26 6.65
N LEU A 80 14.97 7.62 5.51
CA LEU A 80 13.67 7.09 5.12
C LEU A 80 13.56 5.63 5.58
N MET A 81 12.55 5.34 6.40
CA MET A 81 12.13 4.00 6.72
C MET A 81 10.95 3.61 5.83
N TYR A 82 11.25 2.89 4.75
CA TYR A 82 10.23 2.45 3.80
C TYR A 82 9.61 1.12 4.24
N HIS A 83 8.29 1.12 4.43
CA HIS A 83 7.51 -0.07 4.77
C HIS A 83 6.88 -0.67 3.51
N VAL A 84 7.31 -1.88 3.16
CA VAL A 84 6.59 -2.69 2.17
C VAL A 84 5.32 -3.20 2.87
N VAL A 85 4.16 -2.65 2.49
CA VAL A 85 2.90 -3.04 3.11
C VAL A 85 2.63 -4.53 2.93
N ASN A 86 2.15 -5.17 3.99
CA ASN A 86 1.77 -6.57 3.93
C ASN A 86 0.26 -6.64 3.70
N ARG A 87 -0.17 -6.99 2.48
CA ARG A 87 -1.59 -7.06 2.09
C ARG A 87 -2.35 -5.77 2.45
N GLY A 88 -1.77 -4.63 2.07
CA GLY A 88 -2.31 -3.30 2.35
C GLY A 88 -2.11 -2.77 3.78
N ARG A 89 -1.54 -3.55 4.70
CA ARG A 89 -1.36 -3.17 6.12
C ARG A 89 -0.01 -2.54 6.44
N LYS A 90 -0.04 -1.46 7.22
CA LYS A 90 1.10 -0.71 7.77
C LYS A 90 1.45 -1.22 9.18
N GLY A 91 2.36 -2.18 9.25
CA GLY A 91 2.79 -2.79 10.52
C GLY A 91 3.93 -2.05 11.23
N LEU A 92 4.52 -1.03 10.62
CA LEU A 92 5.80 -0.48 11.06
C LEU A 92 5.71 0.21 12.43
N LEU A 93 4.64 0.97 12.71
CA LEU A 93 4.47 1.61 14.01
C LEU A 93 4.24 0.58 15.13
N ALA A 94 3.44 -0.46 14.89
CA ALA A 94 3.24 -1.54 15.86
C ALA A 94 4.55 -2.27 16.16
N MET A 95 5.40 -2.47 15.14
CA MET A 95 6.68 -3.17 15.27
C MET A 95 7.73 -2.37 16.06
N TYR A 96 7.83 -1.05 15.84
CA TYR A 96 8.95 -0.25 16.36
C TYR A 96 8.56 0.77 17.44
N ASN A 97 7.29 1.17 17.50
CA ASN A 97 6.81 2.14 18.51
C ASN A 97 5.94 1.48 19.59
N LEU A 98 5.81 0.15 19.63
CA LEU A 98 4.88 -0.56 20.54
C LEU A 98 3.42 -0.06 20.40
N ALA A 99 3.06 0.40 19.20
CA ALA A 99 1.75 0.96 18.92
C ALA A 99 0.67 -0.12 18.79
N GLU A 100 -0.58 0.25 19.08
CA GLU A 100 -1.73 -0.50 18.60
C GLU A 100 -1.73 -0.52 17.07
N SER A 101 -2.13 -1.65 16.48
CA SER A 101 -2.11 -1.82 15.03
C SER A 101 -3.17 -0.94 14.39
N SER A 102 -2.75 -0.07 13.47
CA SER A 102 -3.67 0.79 12.73
C SER A 102 -3.15 1.09 11.33
N ASN A 103 -4.04 1.06 10.36
CA ASN A 103 -3.79 1.55 9.02
C ASN A 103 -4.08 3.05 8.86
N ARG A 104 -4.62 3.69 9.87
CA ARG A 104 -4.86 5.12 9.85
C ARG A 104 -4.70 5.64 11.27
N PRO A 105 -3.46 5.72 11.76
CA PRO A 105 -3.22 6.08 13.16
C PRO A 105 -3.66 7.52 13.40
N GLU A 106 -4.57 7.72 14.35
CA GLU A 106 -5.13 9.01 14.73
C GLU A 106 -5.04 9.24 16.25
N THR A 107 -4.94 8.18 17.03
CA THR A 107 -4.90 8.20 18.50
C THR A 107 -3.49 7.97 19.05
N ALA A 108 -3.25 8.38 20.29
CA ALA A 108 -1.94 8.21 20.93
C ALA A 108 -1.49 6.75 21.01
N ALA A 109 -2.43 5.81 21.20
CA ALA A 109 -2.14 4.38 21.26
C ALA A 109 -1.63 3.83 19.92
N GLU A 110 -2.17 4.33 18.80
CA GLU A 110 -1.79 3.92 17.44
C GLU A 110 -0.47 4.53 16.96
N PHE A 111 0.06 5.54 17.65
CA PHE A 111 1.44 6.00 17.48
C PHE A 111 2.43 5.38 18.48
N GLY A 112 1.90 4.78 19.55
CA GLY A 112 2.65 4.13 20.61
C GLY A 112 3.58 5.09 21.37
N ASP A 113 4.78 4.62 21.69
CA ASP A 113 5.79 5.39 22.40
C ASP A 113 6.50 6.45 21.52
N GLY A 114 6.22 6.46 20.21
CA GLY A 114 6.81 7.38 19.24
C GLY A 114 8.33 7.21 19.05
N PHE A 115 8.90 6.04 19.31
CA PHE A 115 10.36 5.79 19.21
C PHE A 115 10.95 6.32 17.90
N LEU A 116 10.40 5.93 16.75
CA LEU A 116 10.90 6.39 15.45
C LEU A 116 10.77 7.91 15.27
N MET A 117 9.72 8.49 15.84
CA MET A 117 9.42 9.92 15.72
C MET A 117 10.39 10.76 16.55
N LYS A 118 10.67 10.31 17.78
CA LYS A 118 11.68 10.90 18.67
C LYS A 118 13.09 10.87 18.06
N HIS A 119 13.36 9.94 17.14
CA HIS A 119 14.63 9.82 16.45
C HIS A 119 14.66 10.49 15.07
N GLY A 120 13.58 11.15 14.64
CA GLY A 120 13.60 11.98 13.43
C GLY A 120 13.43 11.23 12.11
N TYR A 121 12.97 9.97 12.13
CA TYR A 121 12.75 9.22 10.90
C TYR A 121 11.60 9.79 10.08
N THR A 122 11.74 9.77 8.75
CA THR A 122 10.60 9.79 7.84
C THR A 122 10.19 8.36 7.56
N ILE A 123 8.90 8.06 7.63
CA ILE A 123 8.36 6.74 7.31
C ILE A 123 7.50 6.90 6.06
N ALA A 124 7.62 5.97 5.12
CA ALA A 124 6.73 5.94 3.96
C ALA A 124 6.28 4.52 3.63
N ALA A 125 5.10 4.41 3.04
CA ALA A 125 4.54 3.18 2.53
C ALA A 125 3.89 3.45 1.17
N CYS A 126 3.96 2.48 0.27
CA CYS A 126 3.28 2.49 -1.03
C CYS A 126 2.61 1.13 -1.24
N ALA A 127 1.37 1.13 -1.72
CA ALA A 127 0.69 -0.08 -2.09
C ALA A 127 1.38 -0.77 -3.28
N TRP A 128 1.40 -2.10 -3.28
CA TRP A 128 2.05 -2.89 -4.34
C TRP A 128 1.24 -4.08 -4.83
N GLN A 129 0.09 -4.37 -4.19
CA GLN A 129 -0.66 -5.59 -4.40
C GLN A 129 -2.09 -5.25 -4.84
N ALA A 130 -2.53 -5.82 -5.98
CA ALA A 130 -3.77 -5.42 -6.66
C ALA A 130 -5.03 -6.20 -6.23
N ASP A 131 -4.86 -7.42 -5.70
CA ASP A 131 -5.95 -8.25 -5.18
C ASP A 131 -6.33 -7.92 -3.73
N VAL A 132 -5.73 -6.88 -3.13
CA VAL A 132 -6.14 -6.36 -1.82
C VAL A 132 -7.47 -5.61 -1.96
N PRO A 133 -8.52 -5.96 -1.21
CA PRO A 133 -9.75 -5.17 -1.21
C PRO A 133 -9.54 -3.81 -0.53
N PRO A 134 -10.36 -2.80 -0.83
CA PRO A 134 -10.23 -1.49 -0.19
C PRO A 134 -10.50 -1.53 1.32
N ASN A 135 -11.22 -2.55 1.80
CA ASN A 135 -11.54 -2.76 3.21
C ASN A 135 -11.80 -4.24 3.51
N THR A 136 -11.74 -4.58 4.79
CA THR A 136 -12.23 -5.83 5.39
C THR A 136 -13.01 -5.49 6.66
N PRO A 137 -13.79 -6.43 7.24
CA PRO A 137 -14.46 -6.19 8.51
C PRO A 137 -13.52 -5.74 9.65
N GLU A 138 -12.22 -6.09 9.56
CA GLU A 138 -11.19 -5.75 10.54
C GLU A 138 -10.42 -4.46 10.21
N ASP A 139 -10.50 -3.94 8.98
CA ASP A 139 -9.68 -2.82 8.54
C ASP A 139 -10.32 -2.07 7.35
N GLU A 140 -10.74 -0.83 7.57
CA GLU A 140 -11.40 0.00 6.55
C GLU A 140 -10.42 0.78 5.66
N HIS A 141 -9.11 0.66 5.91
CA HIS A 141 -8.10 1.57 5.35
C HIS A 141 -6.90 0.81 4.77
N LEU A 142 -7.16 -0.30 4.09
CA LEU A 142 -6.13 -1.04 3.37
C LEU A 142 -5.59 -0.20 2.21
N MET A 143 -4.26 -0.19 2.08
CA MET A 143 -3.60 0.46 0.95
C MET A 143 -3.67 -0.43 -0.29
N ILE A 144 -4.25 0.09 -1.37
CA ILE A 144 -4.49 -0.67 -2.60
C ILE A 144 -3.63 -0.19 -3.78
N LEU A 145 -3.27 -1.15 -4.63
CA LEU A 145 -2.73 -0.87 -5.96
C LEU A 145 -3.82 -1.10 -6.98
N ASP A 146 -4.24 -0.05 -7.67
CA ASP A 146 -5.14 -0.13 -8.81
C ASP A 146 -4.35 -0.33 -10.10
N VAL A 147 -4.65 -1.42 -10.81
CA VAL A 147 -3.98 -1.82 -12.05
C VAL A 147 -5.03 -2.16 -13.11
N PRO A 148 -4.71 -1.98 -14.40
CA PRO A 148 -5.61 -2.37 -15.46
C PRO A 148 -5.67 -3.89 -15.58
N VAL A 149 -6.81 -4.38 -16.03
CA VAL A 149 -6.99 -5.80 -16.35
C VAL A 149 -6.36 -6.09 -17.72
N ALA A 150 -5.48 -7.08 -17.77
CA ALA A 150 -4.88 -7.54 -19.02
C ALA A 150 -5.93 -8.17 -19.95
N THR A 151 -5.80 -7.94 -21.26
CA THR A 151 -6.71 -8.48 -22.27
C THR A 151 -5.93 -9.09 -23.42
N GLN A 152 -6.49 -10.15 -24.02
CA GLN A 152 -5.94 -10.74 -25.23
C GLN A 152 -6.90 -10.46 -26.39
N ASP A 153 -6.43 -9.73 -27.40
CA ASP A 153 -7.23 -9.31 -28.55
C ASP A 153 -8.55 -8.61 -28.16
N GLY A 154 -8.49 -7.80 -27.11
CA GLY A 154 -9.64 -7.06 -26.57
C GLY A 154 -10.64 -7.91 -25.78
N LYS A 155 -10.31 -9.18 -25.50
CA LYS A 155 -11.14 -10.10 -24.73
C LYS A 155 -10.51 -10.38 -23.36
N THR A 156 -11.37 -10.64 -22.38
CA THR A 156 -10.97 -11.14 -21.07
C THR A 156 -10.14 -12.42 -21.22
N ILE A 157 -8.99 -12.46 -20.55
CA ILE A 157 -8.16 -13.65 -20.48
C ILE A 157 -8.84 -14.62 -19.50
N ILE A 158 -9.19 -15.81 -19.98
CA ILE A 158 -9.78 -16.88 -19.17
C ILE A 158 -8.91 -18.13 -19.24
N GLY A 159 -8.87 -18.88 -18.15
CA GLY A 159 -8.07 -20.10 -18.07
C GLY A 159 -8.30 -20.85 -16.77
N SER A 160 -7.76 -22.06 -16.70
CA SER A 160 -7.75 -22.83 -15.45
C SER A 160 -6.82 -22.18 -14.44
N VAL A 161 -7.33 -21.90 -13.25
CA VAL A 161 -6.55 -21.40 -12.10
C VAL A 161 -6.52 -22.50 -11.05
N GLY A 162 -5.32 -22.81 -10.55
CA GLY A 162 -5.13 -23.70 -9.41
C GLY A 162 -5.09 -22.89 -8.12
N CYS A 163 -5.85 -23.31 -7.11
CA CYS A 163 -5.77 -22.79 -5.75
C CYS A 163 -5.65 -23.97 -4.79
N GLU A 164 -4.70 -23.90 -3.86
CA GLU A 164 -4.61 -24.84 -2.75
C GLU A 164 -5.39 -24.28 -1.57
N ILE A 165 -6.34 -25.06 -1.06
CA ILE A 165 -7.16 -24.70 0.09
C ILE A 165 -6.76 -25.62 1.24
N VAL A 166 -6.25 -25.01 2.31
CA VAL A 166 -5.91 -25.68 3.57
C VAL A 166 -6.76 -25.06 4.66
N VAL A 167 -7.44 -25.90 5.43
CA VAL A 167 -8.36 -25.48 6.50
C VAL A 167 -7.92 -26.06 7.84
N ASP A 168 -8.00 -25.26 8.90
CA ASP A 168 -7.63 -25.68 10.26
C ASP A 168 -8.76 -26.47 10.96
N GLU A 169 -9.99 -26.36 10.47
CA GLU A 169 -11.18 -27.04 10.98
C GLU A 169 -12.17 -27.36 9.84
N PRO A 170 -13.12 -28.30 10.03
CA PRO A 170 -14.13 -28.61 9.03
C PRO A 170 -14.96 -27.38 8.64
N CYS A 171 -15.10 -27.11 7.34
CA CYS A 171 -15.92 -26.02 6.81
C CYS A 171 -16.70 -26.44 5.56
N ASP A 172 -17.93 -25.91 5.41
CA ASP A 172 -18.77 -26.13 4.22
C ASP A 172 -18.57 -25.08 3.13
N LEU A 173 -18.07 -23.89 3.50
CA LEU A 173 -17.82 -22.77 2.60
C LEU A 173 -16.43 -22.19 2.88
N HIS A 174 -15.64 -22.02 1.82
CA HIS A 174 -14.32 -21.41 1.89
C HIS A 174 -14.15 -20.38 0.76
N PRO A 175 -13.61 -19.18 1.03
CA PRO A 175 -13.27 -18.21 -0.01
C PRO A 175 -12.27 -18.78 -1.03
N LEU A 176 -12.44 -18.45 -2.31
CA LEU A 176 -11.46 -18.81 -3.36
C LEU A 176 -10.15 -18.01 -3.23
N GLY A 177 -10.24 -16.79 -2.69
CA GLY A 177 -9.08 -15.94 -2.42
C GLY A 177 -8.40 -16.32 -1.11
N SER A 178 -7.09 -16.08 -1.03
CA SER A 178 -6.37 -16.22 0.24
C SER A 178 -6.85 -15.15 1.23
N ARG A 179 -7.33 -15.57 2.41
CA ARG A 179 -7.85 -14.68 3.46
C ARG A 179 -9.00 -13.79 2.93
N TYR A 180 -8.72 -12.51 2.71
CA TYR A 180 -9.65 -11.49 2.23
C TYR A 180 -9.31 -10.97 0.83
N HIS A 181 -8.35 -11.60 0.14
CA HIS A 181 -7.98 -11.15 -1.21
C HIS A 181 -9.13 -11.37 -2.18
N LYS A 182 -9.25 -10.47 -3.16
CA LYS A 182 -10.20 -10.59 -4.26
C LYS A 182 -9.75 -11.71 -5.20
N PRO A 183 -10.49 -12.82 -5.31
CA PRO A 183 -10.18 -13.84 -6.30
C PRO A 183 -10.53 -13.35 -7.71
N TYR A 184 -10.09 -14.09 -8.72
CA TYR A 184 -10.68 -13.97 -10.06
C TYR A 184 -12.12 -14.46 -10.04
N ASP A 185 -13.00 -13.79 -10.79
CA ASP A 185 -14.37 -14.24 -10.95
C ASP A 185 -14.42 -15.58 -11.71
N PRO A 186 -15.21 -16.56 -11.26
CA PRO A 186 -15.43 -17.78 -12.03
C PRO A 186 -16.17 -17.46 -13.33
N ALA A 187 -15.80 -18.16 -14.41
CA ALA A 187 -16.43 -18.06 -15.72
C ALA A 187 -17.75 -18.82 -15.82
#